data_AF-A0A2V8GRP6-F1
#
_entry.id   AF-A0A2V8GRP6-F1
#
_cell.length_a   1.000
_cell.length_b   1.000
_cell.length_c   1.000
_cell.angle_alpha   90.00
_cell.angle_beta   90.00
_cell.angle_gamma   90.00
#
_symmetry.space_group_name_H-M   'P 1'
#
loop_
_entity.id
_entity.type
_entity.pdbx_description
1 polymer ?
#
loop_
_entity_poly.entity_id
_entity_poly.type
_entity_poly.pdbx_seq_one_letter_code
_entity_poly.pdbx_strand_id
1 'polypeptide(L)'
;MHLGGHWALVFPKPVYWFMNRPKNGAFVSTHPKYGTVYSVADAKEMLDLVRREGGYMYQTHPRTKGSTGFPDRILTTDYFRDASYLGVGWKAMPSDLSSPRLGDRVFDLVDELNNQGLRKRLLGEVDVFQFDHTHELYAHMNINYIKLGRLPAFDRWGDALAPLARGEFFTTTGEVLLPDVNLASSSANEIVAKARVLWTFPLRFAEIVWGDGQTTHREVIELADTREFGSKTFEWRAKANGWKWARVAVWDVAGNGAFVNPFWRQ
;
A
#
# COMPACT_ATOMS: atom_id res chain seq x y z
N MET A 1 -3.83 14.53 -16.81
CA MET A 1 -3.08 13.33 -16.39
C MET A 1 -4.00 12.12 -16.56
N HIS A 2 -3.56 11.11 -17.30
CA HIS A 2 -4.44 10.08 -17.89
C HIS A 2 -5.27 9.25 -16.91
N LEU A 3 -4.77 9.03 -15.69
CA LEU A 3 -5.44 8.17 -14.71
C LEU A 3 -6.21 8.94 -13.62
N GLY A 4 -6.25 10.28 -13.69
CA GLY A 4 -6.87 11.11 -12.67
C GLY A 4 -5.99 11.33 -11.43
N GLY A 5 -6.03 12.56 -10.90
CA GLY A 5 -5.20 12.96 -9.76
C GLY A 5 -3.69 12.81 -9.99
N HIS A 6 -2.97 12.50 -8.91
CA HIS A 6 -1.57 12.10 -8.89
C HIS A 6 -1.46 10.59 -8.72
N TRP A 7 -0.71 9.92 -9.59
CA TRP A 7 -0.53 8.48 -9.60
C TRP A 7 0.94 8.12 -9.78
N ALA A 8 1.31 6.96 -9.27
CA ALA A 8 2.64 6.40 -9.41
C ALA A 8 2.59 5.12 -10.25
N LEU A 9 3.73 4.80 -10.86
CA LEU A 9 3.92 3.70 -11.77
C LEU A 9 5.24 3.02 -11.46
N VAL A 10 5.24 1.69 -11.47
CA VAL A 10 6.45 0.89 -11.30
C VAL A 10 6.45 -0.24 -12.32
N PHE A 11 7.60 -0.48 -12.94
CA PHE A 11 7.80 -1.56 -13.90
C PHE A 11 8.84 -2.54 -13.35
N PRO A 12 8.79 -3.83 -13.75
CA PRO A 12 9.74 -4.85 -13.30
C PRO A 12 11.12 -4.74 -13.98
N LYS A 13 11.28 -3.81 -14.94
CA LYS A 13 12.48 -3.58 -15.77
C LYS A 13 12.44 -2.13 -16.30
N PRO A 14 13.54 -1.60 -16.89
CA PRO A 14 13.50 -0.30 -17.56
C PRO A 14 12.45 -0.28 -18.68
N VAL A 15 11.62 0.78 -18.71
CA VAL A 15 10.64 1.03 -19.77
C VAL A 15 10.78 2.47 -20.23
N TYR A 16 10.96 2.65 -21.54
CA TYR A 16 11.06 3.97 -22.14
C TYR A 16 9.70 4.41 -22.66
N TRP A 17 9.19 5.52 -22.15
CA TRP A 17 7.88 6.03 -22.53
C TRP A 17 7.76 7.54 -22.35
N PHE A 18 6.84 8.13 -23.11
CA PHE A 18 6.42 9.51 -22.93
C PHE A 18 5.03 9.56 -22.32
N MET A 19 4.88 10.34 -21.24
CA MET A 19 3.59 10.54 -20.58
C MET A 19 2.58 11.26 -21.48
N ASN A 20 3.04 12.16 -22.34
CA ASN A 20 2.19 12.80 -23.34
C ASN A 20 2.75 12.50 -24.72
N ARG A 21 1.93 11.85 -25.55
CA ARG A 21 2.28 11.55 -26.94
C ARG A 21 2.67 12.82 -27.70
N PRO A 22 3.86 12.87 -28.33
CA PRO A 22 4.22 13.95 -29.24
C PRO A 22 3.23 14.08 -30.41
N LYS A 23 3.09 15.28 -30.97
CA LYS A 23 2.23 15.50 -32.14
C LYS A 23 2.63 14.53 -33.27
N ASN A 24 1.64 13.83 -33.83
CA ASN A 24 1.81 12.79 -34.85
C ASN A 24 2.61 11.53 -34.41
N GLY A 25 2.84 11.35 -33.10
CA GLY A 25 3.50 10.16 -32.57
C GLY A 25 2.60 8.91 -32.64
N ALA A 26 3.22 7.73 -32.65
CA ALA A 26 2.53 6.44 -32.52
C ALA A 26 2.51 5.98 -31.05
N PHE A 27 1.60 5.07 -30.71
CA PHE A 27 1.58 4.46 -29.37
C PHE A 27 2.87 3.70 -29.05
N VAL A 28 3.34 2.93 -30.03
CA VAL A 28 4.57 2.14 -29.94
C VAL A 28 5.47 2.53 -31.09
N SER A 29 6.75 2.72 -30.80
CA SER A 29 7.80 2.98 -31.79
C SER A 29 9.07 2.22 -31.42
N THR A 30 9.97 2.05 -32.38
CA THR A 30 11.30 1.47 -32.14
C THR A 30 12.34 2.58 -32.23
N HIS A 31 13.17 2.71 -31.20
CA HIS A 31 14.28 3.65 -31.15
C HIS A 31 15.61 2.89 -31.23
N PRO A 32 16.58 3.32 -32.06
CA PRO A 32 17.82 2.57 -32.29
C PRO A 32 18.65 2.32 -31.01
N LYS A 33 18.58 3.23 -30.03
CA LYS A 33 19.29 3.09 -28.74
C LYS A 33 18.46 2.42 -27.64
N TYR A 34 17.14 2.59 -27.65
CA TYR A 34 16.28 2.29 -26.50
C TYR A 34 15.33 1.10 -26.76
N GLY A 35 15.33 0.55 -27.97
CA GLY A 35 14.40 -0.49 -28.36
C GLY A 35 12.97 0.04 -28.40
N THR A 36 12.03 -0.68 -27.79
CA THR A 36 10.62 -0.29 -27.73
C THR A 36 10.44 0.98 -26.90
N VAL A 37 9.79 1.98 -27.49
CA VAL A 37 9.41 3.23 -26.83
C VAL A 37 7.92 3.47 -26.97
N TYR A 38 7.25 3.73 -25.85
CA TYR A 38 5.81 4.00 -25.81
C TYR A 38 5.50 5.50 -25.75
N SER A 39 4.32 5.90 -26.21
CA SER A 39 3.82 7.28 -26.11
C SER A 39 2.31 7.26 -25.93
N VAL A 40 1.85 7.50 -24.71
CA VAL A 40 0.43 7.36 -24.35
C VAL A 40 -0.35 8.65 -24.65
N ALA A 41 -1.55 8.50 -25.20
CA ALA A 41 -2.48 9.59 -25.51
C ALA A 41 -3.63 9.68 -24.51
N ASP A 42 -3.97 8.58 -23.84
CA ASP A 42 -5.12 8.49 -22.92
C ASP A 42 -4.92 7.40 -21.85
N ALA A 43 -5.96 7.23 -21.01
CA ALA A 43 -5.98 6.23 -19.93
C ALA A 43 -5.93 4.78 -20.44
N LYS A 44 -6.52 4.51 -21.61
CA LYS A 44 -6.59 3.15 -22.18
C LYS A 44 -5.21 2.71 -22.64
N GLU A 45 -4.49 3.58 -23.32
CA GLU A 45 -3.10 3.30 -23.74
C GLU A 45 -2.14 3.27 -22.56
N MET A 46 -2.37 4.08 -21.53
CA MET A 46 -1.62 3.99 -20.28
C MET A 46 -1.78 2.60 -19.64
N LEU A 47 -3.02 2.09 -19.58
CA LEU A 47 -3.29 0.73 -19.11
C LEU A 47 -2.67 -0.34 -20.02
N ASP A 48 -2.72 -0.17 -21.34
CA ASP A 48 -2.10 -1.11 -22.30
C ASP A 48 -0.57 -1.17 -22.11
N LEU A 49 0.09 -0.02 -21.94
CA LEU A 49 1.51 0.05 -21.59
C LEU A 49 1.80 -0.73 -20.30
N VAL A 50 1.03 -0.48 -19.24
CA VAL A 50 1.21 -1.16 -17.95
C VAL A 50 1.08 -2.67 -18.10
N ARG A 51 0.06 -3.14 -18.81
CA ARG A 51 -0.16 -4.58 -19.03
C ARG A 51 0.96 -5.21 -19.86
N ARG A 52 1.39 -4.58 -20.95
CA ARG A 52 2.45 -5.09 -21.85
C ARG A 52 3.78 -5.26 -21.14
N GLU A 53 4.10 -4.34 -20.24
CA GLU A 53 5.39 -4.34 -19.55
C GLU A 53 5.33 -4.97 -18.15
N GLY A 54 4.19 -5.52 -17.74
CA GLY A 54 4.00 -6.15 -16.42
C GLY A 54 4.14 -5.15 -15.27
N GLY A 55 3.79 -3.88 -15.51
CA GLY A 55 3.85 -2.81 -14.53
C GLY A 55 2.66 -2.81 -13.56
N TYR A 56 2.78 -1.95 -12.56
CA TYR A 56 1.72 -1.67 -11.59
C TYR A 56 1.58 -0.17 -11.37
N MET A 57 0.39 0.23 -10.98
CA MET A 57 0.03 1.62 -10.69
C MET A 57 -0.73 1.73 -9.37
N TYR A 58 -0.69 2.90 -8.74
CA TYR A 58 -1.50 3.20 -7.57
C TYR A 58 -1.80 4.70 -7.48
N GLN A 59 -2.87 5.06 -6.76
CA GLN A 59 -3.25 6.45 -6.55
C GLN A 59 -2.36 7.05 -5.45
N THR A 60 -1.58 8.07 -5.78
CA THR A 60 -0.77 8.81 -4.82
C THR A 60 -1.61 9.84 -4.07
N HIS A 61 -1.37 9.98 -2.77
CA HIS A 61 -2.01 10.98 -1.90
C HIS A 61 -3.55 11.06 -2.06
N PRO A 62 -4.30 9.95 -1.97
CA PRO A 62 -5.71 9.93 -2.37
C PRO A 62 -6.56 10.94 -1.58
N ARG A 63 -7.57 11.57 -2.18
CA ARG A 63 -8.45 12.56 -1.51
C ARG A 63 -7.70 13.79 -0.94
N THR A 64 -6.45 14.04 -1.33
CA THR A 64 -5.71 15.25 -0.94
C THR A 64 -4.75 15.71 -2.04
N LYS A 65 -4.14 16.89 -1.89
CA LYS A 65 -3.24 17.53 -2.87
C LYS A 65 -3.81 17.43 -4.30
N GLY A 66 -2.98 17.04 -5.27
CA GLY A 66 -3.35 16.82 -6.67
C GLY A 66 -4.34 15.68 -6.90
N SER A 67 -4.62 14.84 -5.89
CA SER A 67 -5.61 13.76 -5.94
C SER A 67 -6.89 14.08 -5.17
N THR A 68 -7.18 15.36 -4.92
CA THR A 68 -8.48 15.78 -4.38
C THR A 68 -9.63 15.28 -5.28
N GLY A 69 -10.56 14.51 -4.70
CA GLY A 69 -11.65 13.85 -5.42
C GLY A 69 -11.28 12.53 -6.13
N PHE A 70 -10.06 12.02 -5.94
CA PHE A 70 -9.61 10.72 -6.47
C PHE A 70 -9.20 9.78 -5.32
N PRO A 71 -9.48 8.47 -5.41
CA PRO A 71 -9.96 7.76 -6.59
C PRO A 71 -11.49 7.79 -6.78
N ASP A 72 -12.25 8.53 -5.97
CA ASP A 72 -13.72 8.56 -6.00
C ASP A 72 -14.31 8.79 -7.41
N ARG A 73 -13.72 9.70 -8.20
CA ARG A 73 -14.15 9.97 -9.59
C ARG A 73 -13.81 8.89 -10.62
N ILE A 74 -12.92 7.95 -10.29
CA ILE A 74 -12.42 6.93 -11.20
C ILE A 74 -12.79 5.51 -10.77
N LEU A 75 -13.54 5.35 -9.67
CA LEU A 75 -13.88 4.05 -9.09
C LEU A 75 -14.50 3.06 -10.08
N THR A 76 -15.27 3.57 -11.04
CA THR A 76 -15.99 2.75 -12.02
C THR A 76 -15.22 2.47 -13.30
N THR A 77 -14.06 3.10 -13.49
CA THR A 77 -13.26 2.98 -14.70
C THR A 77 -12.56 1.63 -14.80
N ASP A 78 -12.36 1.16 -16.03
CA ASP A 78 -11.71 -0.13 -16.29
C ASP A 78 -10.28 -0.17 -15.73
N TYR A 79 -9.53 0.93 -15.85
CA TYR A 79 -8.15 0.98 -15.37
C TYR A 79 -8.05 0.98 -13.84
N PHE A 80 -8.95 1.64 -13.11
CA PHE A 80 -8.92 1.59 -11.65
C PHE A 80 -9.33 0.22 -11.12
N ARG A 81 -10.24 -0.48 -11.82
CA ARG A 81 -10.67 -1.84 -11.46
C ARG A 81 -9.68 -2.93 -11.87
N ASP A 82 -8.74 -2.62 -12.75
CA ASP A 82 -7.70 -3.55 -13.18
C ASP A 82 -6.81 -4.02 -12.01
N ALA A 83 -6.35 -5.26 -12.07
CA ALA A 83 -5.47 -5.85 -11.06
C ALA A 83 -4.08 -5.17 -11.01
N SER A 84 -3.65 -4.54 -12.10
CA SER A 84 -2.42 -3.73 -12.15
C SER A 84 -2.54 -2.42 -11.36
N TYR A 85 -3.77 -1.95 -11.08
CA TYR A 85 -4.01 -0.82 -10.19
C TYR A 85 -4.10 -1.31 -8.75
N LEU A 86 -2.96 -1.34 -8.06
CA LEU A 86 -2.81 -2.03 -6.77
C LEU A 86 -3.66 -1.45 -5.65
N GLY A 87 -3.87 -0.14 -5.66
CA GLY A 87 -4.60 0.55 -4.61
C GLY A 87 -4.14 1.98 -4.46
N VAL A 88 -3.77 2.35 -3.24
CA VAL A 88 -3.54 3.74 -2.87
C VAL A 88 -2.29 3.90 -2.02
N GLY A 89 -1.69 5.09 -2.12
CA GLY A 89 -0.53 5.49 -1.34
C GLY A 89 -0.90 5.82 0.09
N TRP A 90 -0.13 5.28 1.04
CA TRP A 90 -0.20 5.59 2.46
C TRP A 90 0.95 6.51 2.84
N LYS A 91 0.58 7.68 3.33
CA LYS A 91 1.45 8.64 4.00
C LYS A 91 0.61 9.41 5.01
N ALA A 92 1.17 9.68 6.18
CA ALA A 92 0.52 10.44 7.24
C ALA A 92 0.29 11.91 6.83
N MET A 93 -0.78 12.18 6.07
CA MET A 93 -1.12 13.52 5.56
C MET A 93 -2.65 13.69 5.37
N PRO A 94 -3.25 14.79 5.84
CA PRO A 94 -2.76 15.62 6.94
C PRO A 94 -2.70 14.79 8.24
N SER A 95 -1.84 15.16 9.18
CA SER A 95 -1.81 14.54 10.49
C SER A 95 -2.97 15.08 11.34
N ASP A 96 -3.84 14.18 11.82
CA ASP A 96 -4.83 14.48 12.83
C ASP A 96 -4.28 14.07 14.20
N LEU A 97 -3.85 15.05 14.99
CA LEU A 97 -3.25 14.82 16.30
C LEU A 97 -4.26 14.33 17.35
N SER A 98 -5.56 14.38 17.06
CA SER A 98 -6.59 13.78 17.93
C SER A 98 -6.72 12.27 17.72
N SER A 99 -6.25 11.76 16.58
CA SER A 99 -6.25 10.34 16.30
C SER A 99 -5.12 9.62 17.04
N PRO A 100 -5.36 8.42 17.60
CA PRO A 100 -4.31 7.63 18.22
C PRO A 100 -3.37 6.97 17.20
N ARG A 101 -3.60 7.14 15.90
CA ARG A 101 -2.80 6.56 14.81
C ARG A 101 -2.66 7.51 13.62
N LEU A 102 -1.71 7.21 12.75
CA LEU A 102 -1.48 7.99 11.53
C LEU A 102 -2.29 7.45 10.34
N GLY A 103 -2.75 8.34 9.46
CA GLY A 103 -3.23 7.96 8.13
C GLY A 103 -4.67 7.47 8.04
N ASP A 104 -5.55 7.87 8.98
CA ASP A 104 -6.98 7.51 8.99
C ASP A 104 -7.66 7.64 7.64
N ARG A 105 -7.47 8.78 6.95
CA ARG A 105 -8.00 9.03 5.60
C ARG A 105 -7.73 7.89 4.62
N VAL A 106 -6.52 7.32 4.64
CA VAL A 106 -6.12 6.28 3.70
C VAL A 106 -6.64 4.91 4.16
N PHE A 107 -6.67 4.66 5.47
CA PHE A 107 -7.27 3.47 6.03
C PHE A 107 -8.76 3.38 5.73
N ASP A 108 -9.52 4.44 6.00
CA ASP A 108 -10.96 4.48 5.72
C ASP A 108 -11.24 4.24 4.23
N LEU A 109 -10.47 4.90 3.35
CA LEU A 109 -10.58 4.68 1.91
C LEU A 109 -10.29 3.23 1.51
N VAL A 110 -9.20 2.62 1.99
CA VAL A 110 -8.89 1.24 1.58
C VAL A 110 -9.93 0.26 2.10
N ASP A 111 -10.46 0.50 3.29
CA ASP A 111 -11.50 -0.31 3.91
C ASP A 111 -12.82 -0.21 3.11
N GLU A 112 -13.22 1.00 2.71
CA GLU A 112 -14.35 1.24 1.80
C GLU A 112 -14.19 0.51 0.46
N LEU A 113 -13.03 0.64 -0.18
CA LEU A 113 -12.74 0.01 -1.47
C LEU A 113 -12.78 -1.52 -1.37
N ASN A 114 -12.28 -2.07 -0.26
CA ASN A 114 -12.29 -3.52 -0.05
C ASN A 114 -13.68 -4.05 0.32
N ASN A 115 -14.53 -3.28 0.99
CA ASN A 115 -15.94 -3.65 1.13
C ASN A 115 -16.66 -3.74 -0.23
N GLN A 116 -16.26 -2.93 -1.21
CA GLN A 116 -16.75 -3.04 -2.59
C GLN A 116 -16.15 -4.21 -3.38
N GLY A 117 -15.29 -5.04 -2.77
CA GLY A 117 -14.69 -6.19 -3.45
C GLY A 117 -13.46 -5.87 -4.29
N LEU A 118 -12.92 -4.64 -4.24
CA LEU A 118 -11.88 -4.18 -5.17
C LEU A 118 -10.46 -4.68 -4.85
N ARG A 119 -10.26 -5.34 -3.70
CA ARG A 119 -8.97 -5.95 -3.28
C ARG A 119 -7.79 -4.99 -3.37
N LYS A 120 -7.98 -3.75 -2.91
CA LYS A 120 -6.98 -2.68 -2.95
C LYS A 120 -6.03 -2.73 -1.76
N ARG A 121 -4.81 -2.25 -2.00
CA ARG A 121 -3.67 -2.25 -1.09
C ARG A 121 -3.26 -0.84 -0.69
N LEU A 122 -2.55 -0.76 0.42
CA LEU A 122 -1.86 0.41 0.94
C LEU A 122 -0.37 0.28 0.63
N LEU A 123 0.17 1.22 -0.12
CA LEU A 123 1.61 1.30 -0.41
C LEU A 123 2.21 2.46 0.36
N GLY A 124 3.14 2.20 1.27
CA GLY A 124 3.91 3.25 1.93
C GLY A 124 4.59 4.13 0.88
N GLU A 125 4.34 5.43 0.92
CA GLU A 125 4.91 6.36 -0.05
C GLU A 125 5.57 7.55 0.65
N VAL A 126 6.53 8.14 -0.03
CA VAL A 126 7.14 9.41 0.35
C VAL A 126 7.00 10.37 -0.84
N ASP A 127 6.97 11.67 -0.53
CA ASP A 127 6.94 12.74 -1.53
C ASP A 127 8.25 13.49 -1.35
N VAL A 128 9.20 13.24 -2.26
CA VAL A 128 10.54 13.85 -2.29
C VAL A 128 10.78 14.36 -3.70
N PHE A 129 11.27 15.60 -3.82
CA PHE A 129 11.59 16.21 -5.13
C PHE A 129 13.08 16.11 -5.41
N GLN A 130 13.85 17.02 -4.81
CA GLN A 130 15.30 17.03 -4.87
C GLN A 130 15.84 16.71 -3.48
N PHE A 131 16.89 15.93 -3.42
CA PHE A 131 17.63 15.65 -2.19
C PHE A 131 19.12 15.58 -2.51
N ASP A 132 19.92 15.91 -1.52
CA ASP A 132 21.35 15.70 -1.51
C ASP A 132 21.77 15.12 -0.15
N HIS A 133 23.07 14.97 0.06
CA HIS A 133 23.65 14.38 1.26
C HIS A 133 23.41 15.18 2.56
N THR A 134 22.83 16.38 2.50
CA THR A 134 22.54 17.23 3.66
C THR A 134 21.10 17.11 4.16
N HIS A 135 20.23 16.43 3.41
CA HIS A 135 18.81 16.30 3.74
C HIS A 135 18.56 15.16 4.72
N GLU A 136 17.78 15.42 5.77
CA GLU A 136 17.23 14.37 6.63
C GLU A 136 15.95 13.81 5.98
N LEU A 137 15.95 12.52 5.65
CA LEU A 137 14.83 11.82 5.03
C LEU A 137 14.15 10.83 5.97
N TYR A 138 14.84 10.30 6.98
CA TYR A 138 14.36 9.22 7.84
C TYR A 138 12.98 9.53 8.43
N ALA A 139 12.79 10.70 9.05
CA ALA A 139 11.51 11.11 9.64
C ALA A 139 10.36 11.28 8.62
N HIS A 140 10.66 11.29 7.32
CA HIS A 140 9.67 11.45 6.25
C HIS A 140 9.37 10.15 5.49
N MET A 141 10.19 9.12 5.69
CA MET A 141 10.10 7.86 4.96
C MET A 141 9.00 6.96 5.54
N ASN A 142 8.12 6.48 4.67
CA ASN A 142 7.24 5.34 4.97
C ASN A 142 7.79 4.14 4.21
N ILE A 143 8.10 3.06 4.93
CA ILE A 143 8.86 1.93 4.36
C ILE A 143 7.94 0.75 4.13
N ASN A 144 8.06 0.12 2.96
CA ASN A 144 7.45 -1.16 2.65
C ASN A 144 8.49 -2.27 2.80
N TYR A 145 8.35 -3.14 3.80
CA TYR A 145 9.19 -4.32 3.98
C TYR A 145 8.60 -5.50 3.24
N ILE A 146 9.15 -5.81 2.07
CA ILE A 146 8.66 -6.85 1.17
C ILE A 146 9.20 -8.21 1.60
N LYS A 147 8.31 -9.20 1.71
CA LYS A 147 8.66 -10.58 2.06
C LYS A 147 9.38 -11.23 0.88
N LEU A 148 10.67 -11.45 1.06
CA LEU A 148 11.56 -12.01 0.04
C LEU A 148 12.44 -13.09 0.64
N GLY A 149 12.68 -14.16 -0.12
CA GLY A 149 13.65 -15.20 0.28
C GLY A 149 15.10 -14.75 0.17
N ARG A 150 15.38 -13.74 -0.68
CA ARG A 150 16.69 -13.10 -0.85
C ARG A 150 16.52 -11.71 -1.46
N LEU A 151 17.49 -10.83 -1.22
CA LEU A 151 17.56 -9.53 -1.90
C LEU A 151 17.85 -9.73 -3.41
N PRO A 152 17.03 -9.17 -4.32
CA PRO A 152 17.32 -9.22 -5.75
C PRO A 152 18.58 -8.45 -6.11
N ALA A 153 19.23 -8.86 -7.19
CA ALA A 153 20.26 -8.03 -7.82
C ALA A 153 19.62 -6.75 -8.39
N PHE A 154 20.41 -5.68 -8.52
CA PHE A 154 19.91 -4.38 -8.96
C PHE A 154 19.16 -4.48 -10.29
N ASP A 155 19.67 -5.20 -11.29
CA ASP A 155 19.05 -5.40 -12.60
C ASP A 155 17.79 -6.30 -12.60
N ARG A 156 17.40 -6.84 -11.44
CA ARG A 156 16.25 -7.73 -11.26
C ARG A 156 15.29 -7.26 -10.17
N TRP A 157 15.12 -5.96 -10.00
CA TRP A 157 14.16 -5.42 -9.01
C TRP A 157 12.71 -5.89 -9.24
N GLY A 158 12.36 -6.35 -10.44
CA GLY A 158 11.08 -7.01 -10.72
C GLY A 158 10.76 -8.19 -9.82
N ASP A 159 11.77 -8.89 -9.29
CA ASP A 159 11.59 -9.99 -8.32
C ASP A 159 10.96 -9.49 -7.00
N ALA A 160 11.15 -8.22 -6.64
CA ALA A 160 10.49 -7.59 -5.49
C ALA A 160 9.09 -7.06 -5.81
N LEU A 161 8.81 -6.80 -7.10
CA LEU A 161 7.54 -6.19 -7.50
C LEU A 161 6.37 -7.18 -7.45
N ALA A 162 6.59 -8.45 -7.78
CA ALA A 162 5.56 -9.48 -7.71
C ALA A 162 5.01 -9.72 -6.28
N PRO A 163 5.84 -9.94 -5.23
CA PRO A 163 5.34 -10.04 -3.85
C PRO A 163 4.72 -8.73 -3.35
N LEU A 164 5.27 -7.56 -3.71
CA LEU A 164 4.62 -6.28 -3.44
C LEU A 164 3.20 -6.23 -4.01
N ALA A 165 3.04 -6.59 -5.28
CA ALA A 165 1.75 -6.61 -5.97
C ALA A 165 0.76 -7.63 -5.35
N ARG A 166 1.25 -8.72 -4.74
CA ARG A 166 0.41 -9.66 -3.99
C ARG A 166 0.02 -9.12 -2.61
N GLY A 167 0.70 -8.10 -2.10
CA GLY A 167 0.48 -7.57 -0.74
C GLY A 167 1.34 -8.27 0.31
N GLU A 168 2.39 -8.98 -0.10
CA GLU A 168 3.31 -9.72 0.78
C GLU A 168 4.35 -8.76 1.38
N PHE A 169 3.87 -7.75 2.10
CA PHE A 169 4.69 -6.76 2.77
C PHE A 169 3.93 -6.14 3.94
N PHE A 170 4.68 -5.58 4.89
CA PHE A 170 4.14 -4.64 5.86
C PHE A 170 4.69 -3.24 5.59
N THR A 171 3.90 -2.24 5.95
CA THR A 171 4.31 -0.83 5.91
C THR A 171 4.61 -0.36 7.33
N THR A 172 5.62 0.48 7.50
CA THR A 172 6.01 1.01 8.81
C THR A 172 6.60 2.42 8.72
N THR A 173 6.52 3.16 9.81
CA THR A 173 7.31 4.39 10.05
C THR A 173 8.74 4.10 10.51
N GLY A 174 9.03 2.88 10.98
CA GLY A 174 10.37 2.40 11.35
C GLY A 174 10.45 1.84 12.78
N GLU A 175 9.70 2.40 13.71
CA GLU A 175 9.81 2.11 15.16
C GLU A 175 9.06 0.85 15.58
N VAL A 176 8.08 0.41 14.79
CA VAL A 176 7.33 -0.83 14.97
C VAL A 176 7.54 -1.70 13.73
N LEU A 177 7.87 -2.98 13.89
CA LEU A 177 8.07 -3.90 12.77
C LEU A 177 7.15 -5.12 12.91
N LEU A 178 6.64 -5.59 11.77
CA LEU A 178 5.77 -6.76 11.66
C LEU A 178 6.37 -7.83 10.73
N PRO A 179 7.56 -8.39 11.04
CA PRO A 179 8.25 -9.32 10.15
C PRO A 179 7.47 -10.59 9.83
N ASP A 180 6.51 -10.98 10.68
CA ASP A 180 5.61 -12.09 10.41
C ASP A 180 4.22 -11.80 10.94
N VAL A 181 3.22 -11.89 10.06
CA VAL A 181 1.79 -11.74 10.38
C VAL A 181 1.03 -12.82 9.62
N ASN A 182 0.19 -13.55 10.34
CA ASN A 182 -0.53 -14.68 9.81
C ASN A 182 -1.98 -14.69 10.32
N LEU A 183 -2.92 -14.70 9.37
CA LEU A 183 -4.36 -14.80 9.63
C LEU A 183 -4.95 -16.13 9.12
N ALA A 184 -4.14 -17.07 8.62
CA ALA A 184 -4.59 -18.30 7.99
C ALA A 184 -5.30 -19.29 8.93
N SER A 185 -5.13 -19.13 10.25
CA SER A 185 -5.87 -19.91 11.26
C SER A 185 -7.28 -19.38 11.54
N SER A 186 -7.69 -18.30 10.87
CA SER A 186 -9.02 -17.71 11.02
C SER A 186 -10.11 -18.62 10.43
N SER A 187 -11.31 -18.55 11.01
CA SER A 187 -12.50 -19.26 10.55
C SER A 187 -13.51 -18.30 9.92
N ALA A 188 -14.68 -18.80 9.49
CA ALA A 188 -15.74 -17.95 8.96
C ALA A 188 -16.35 -16.98 9.98
N ASN A 189 -16.17 -17.25 11.28
CA ASN A 189 -16.81 -16.54 12.39
C ASN A 189 -15.81 -15.88 13.36
N GLU A 190 -14.53 -16.12 13.19
CA GLU A 190 -13.47 -15.63 14.08
C GLU A 190 -12.21 -15.32 13.26
N ILE A 191 -11.62 -14.15 13.49
CA ILE A 191 -10.29 -13.81 13.00
C ILE A 191 -9.29 -14.18 14.08
N VAL A 192 -8.24 -14.91 13.69
CA VAL A 192 -7.08 -15.24 14.54
C VAL A 192 -5.85 -14.61 13.92
N ALA A 193 -5.37 -13.51 14.50
CA ALA A 193 -4.19 -12.78 14.04
C ALA A 193 -2.97 -13.15 14.90
N LYS A 194 -2.02 -13.87 14.32
CA LYS A 194 -0.70 -14.11 14.91
C LYS A 194 0.30 -13.12 14.33
N ALA A 195 0.99 -12.37 15.18
CA ALA A 195 1.97 -11.38 14.73
C ALA A 195 3.23 -11.43 15.58
N ARG A 196 4.39 -11.56 14.94
CA ARG A 196 5.68 -11.25 15.57
C ARG A 196 5.89 -9.74 15.45
N VAL A 197 5.96 -9.06 16.59
CA VAL A 197 6.12 -7.61 16.66
C VAL A 197 7.48 -7.30 17.29
N LEU A 198 8.19 -6.32 16.72
CA LEU A 198 9.37 -5.69 17.31
C LEU A 198 9.10 -4.21 17.44
N TRP A 199 9.61 -3.57 18.48
CA TRP A 199 9.35 -2.15 18.69
C TRP A 199 10.45 -1.44 19.48
N THR A 200 10.58 -0.14 19.22
CA THR A 200 11.50 0.76 19.94
C THR A 200 10.82 1.36 21.17
N PHE A 201 9.66 2.00 21.00
CA PHE A 201 8.90 2.60 22.10
C PHE A 201 7.81 1.65 22.60
N PRO A 202 7.39 1.76 23.89
CA PRO A 202 6.27 0.96 24.40
C PRO A 202 5.06 1.02 23.45
N LEU A 203 4.45 -0.14 23.21
CA LEU A 203 3.26 -0.24 22.38
C LEU A 203 2.07 0.38 23.11
N ARG A 204 1.19 1.04 22.36
CA ARG A 204 -0.08 1.58 22.87
C ARG A 204 -1.21 0.59 22.63
N PHE A 205 -1.39 0.16 21.39
CA PHE A 205 -2.45 -0.78 21.01
C PHE A 205 -2.15 -1.50 19.69
N ALA A 206 -2.79 -2.65 19.51
CA ALA A 206 -3.02 -3.27 18.21
C ALA A 206 -4.47 -3.07 17.79
N GLU A 207 -4.74 -3.12 16.50
CA GLU A 207 -6.09 -3.17 15.97
C GLU A 207 -6.25 -4.27 14.92
N ILE A 208 -7.37 -4.98 15.01
CA ILE A 208 -7.88 -5.84 13.93
C ILE A 208 -9.03 -5.09 13.29
N VAL A 209 -8.95 -4.81 12.00
CA VAL A 209 -10.01 -4.17 11.22
C VAL A 209 -10.47 -5.14 10.15
N TRP A 210 -11.78 -5.33 10.00
CA TRP A 210 -12.33 -6.25 9.01
C TRP A 210 -13.61 -5.73 8.39
N GLY A 211 -13.95 -6.24 7.22
CA GLY A 211 -15.20 -5.93 6.55
C GLY A 211 -15.94 -7.17 6.10
N ASP A 212 -17.27 -7.11 6.12
CA ASP A 212 -18.18 -8.17 5.61
C ASP A 212 -18.64 -7.91 4.16
N GLY A 213 -18.15 -6.83 3.55
CA GLY A 213 -18.56 -6.34 2.24
C GLY A 213 -19.69 -5.31 2.26
N GLN A 214 -20.16 -4.92 3.44
CA GLN A 214 -21.12 -3.83 3.63
C GLN A 214 -20.61 -2.86 4.70
N THR A 215 -20.20 -3.38 5.86
CA THR A 215 -19.72 -2.61 7.00
C THR A 215 -18.30 -2.98 7.38
N THR A 216 -17.55 -1.97 7.85
CA THR A 216 -16.23 -2.15 8.46
C THR A 216 -16.38 -2.17 9.98
N HIS A 217 -15.68 -3.10 10.61
CA HIS A 217 -15.63 -3.28 12.05
C HIS A 217 -14.18 -3.20 12.53
N ARG A 218 -14.00 -2.91 13.82
CA ARG A 218 -12.70 -2.78 14.45
C ARG A 218 -12.73 -3.35 15.86
N GLU A 219 -11.65 -4.02 16.23
CA GLU A 219 -11.32 -4.38 17.60
C GLU A 219 -9.97 -3.77 17.95
N VAL A 220 -9.92 -3.03 19.06
CA VAL A 220 -8.71 -2.40 19.59
C VAL A 220 -8.27 -3.17 20.82
N ILE A 221 -6.97 -3.47 20.88
CA ILE A 221 -6.37 -4.32 21.90
C ILE A 221 -5.27 -3.53 22.57
N GLU A 222 -5.44 -3.21 23.85
CA GLU A 222 -4.45 -2.45 24.62
C GLU A 222 -3.15 -3.25 24.81
N LEU A 223 -2.02 -2.57 24.70
CA LEU A 223 -0.67 -3.15 24.84
C LEU A 223 0.19 -2.42 25.87
N ALA A 224 -0.46 -1.76 26.85
CA ALA A 224 0.17 -0.89 27.85
C ALA A 224 1.23 -1.58 28.74
N ASP A 225 1.20 -2.92 28.83
CA ASP A 225 2.15 -3.69 29.61
C ASP A 225 3.51 -3.88 28.92
N THR A 226 3.65 -3.43 27.67
CA THR A 226 4.93 -3.50 26.95
C THR A 226 5.92 -2.45 27.46
N ARG A 227 7.21 -2.71 27.27
CA ARG A 227 8.33 -1.81 27.59
C ARG A 227 9.16 -1.59 26.34
N GLU A 228 9.98 -0.56 26.32
CA GLU A 228 10.86 -0.18 25.22
C GLU A 228 11.76 -1.32 24.72
N PHE A 229 12.21 -1.22 23.46
CA PHE A 229 13.14 -2.15 22.80
C PHE A 229 12.72 -3.62 22.89
N GLY A 230 11.44 -3.89 22.72
CA GLY A 230 10.86 -5.21 22.91
C GLY A 230 10.67 -6.01 21.62
N SER A 231 10.49 -7.32 21.80
CA SER A 231 9.98 -8.21 20.77
C SER A 231 9.10 -9.28 21.40
N LYS A 232 7.93 -9.53 20.80
CA LYS A 232 6.98 -10.54 21.26
C LYS A 232 6.13 -11.04 20.10
N THR A 233 5.78 -12.32 20.16
CA THR A 233 4.72 -12.86 19.32
C THR A 233 3.40 -12.75 20.07
N PHE A 234 2.44 -12.09 19.44
CA PHE A 234 1.07 -11.96 19.94
C PHE A 234 0.13 -12.86 19.14
N GLU A 235 -0.93 -13.31 19.82
CA GLU A 235 -2.10 -13.90 19.18
C GLU A 235 -3.32 -13.10 19.66
N TRP A 236 -4.04 -12.53 18.70
CA TRP A 236 -5.25 -11.75 18.94
C TRP A 236 -6.42 -12.40 18.23
N ARG A 237 -7.60 -12.32 18.85
CA ARG A 237 -8.81 -12.97 18.36
C ARG A 237 -9.95 -11.96 18.33
N ALA A 238 -10.69 -11.94 17.22
CA ALA A 238 -11.86 -11.10 17.07
C ALA A 238 -13.05 -11.93 16.58
N LYS A 239 -14.21 -11.79 17.23
CA LYS A 239 -15.45 -12.40 16.75
C LYS A 239 -15.94 -11.63 15.52
N ALA A 240 -15.87 -12.28 14.37
CA ALA A 240 -16.07 -11.64 13.08
C ALA A 240 -16.95 -12.54 12.20
N ASN A 241 -18.26 -12.51 12.40
CA ASN A 241 -19.16 -13.34 11.60
C ASN A 241 -19.24 -12.85 10.16
N GLY A 242 -18.99 -13.74 9.19
CA GLY A 242 -19.19 -13.42 7.78
C GLY A 242 -18.16 -12.48 7.16
N TRP A 243 -17.07 -12.17 7.86
CA TRP A 243 -16.00 -11.30 7.36
C TRP A 243 -15.40 -11.81 6.04
N LYS A 244 -15.03 -10.88 5.15
CA LYS A 244 -14.45 -11.16 3.83
C LYS A 244 -12.98 -10.80 3.75
N TRP A 245 -12.59 -9.71 4.41
CA TRP A 245 -11.21 -9.25 4.46
C TRP A 245 -10.90 -8.70 5.85
N ALA A 246 -9.63 -8.77 6.25
CA ALA A 246 -9.15 -8.24 7.52
C ALA A 246 -7.72 -7.71 7.38
N ARG A 247 -7.37 -6.70 8.18
CA ARG A 247 -6.00 -6.16 8.30
C ARG A 247 -5.65 -5.95 9.77
N VAL A 248 -4.35 -5.91 10.04
CA VAL A 248 -3.80 -5.70 11.38
C VAL A 248 -2.85 -4.52 11.35
N ALA A 249 -2.93 -3.67 12.38
CA ALA A 249 -1.97 -2.61 12.63
C ALA A 249 -1.56 -2.59 14.11
N VAL A 250 -0.36 -2.09 14.39
CA VAL A 250 0.19 -1.94 15.73
C VAL A 250 0.79 -0.54 15.84
N TRP A 251 0.49 0.14 16.94
CA TRP A 251 0.86 1.53 17.18
C TRP A 251 1.54 1.68 18.54
N ASP A 252 2.58 2.49 18.59
CA ASP A 252 3.29 2.82 19.82
C ASP A 252 2.75 4.09 20.50
N VAL A 253 3.28 4.40 21.68
CA VAL A 253 2.87 5.58 22.47
C VAL A 253 3.19 6.92 21.80
N ALA A 254 4.08 6.95 20.81
CA ALA A 254 4.44 8.14 20.05
C ALA A 254 3.64 8.27 18.74
N GLY A 255 2.74 7.30 18.45
CA GLY A 255 1.93 7.29 17.24
C GLY A 255 2.64 6.72 16.01
N ASN A 256 3.84 6.17 16.18
CA ASN A 256 4.50 5.39 15.14
C ASN A 256 3.79 4.05 15.00
N GLY A 257 3.86 3.44 13.82
CA GLY A 257 3.16 2.18 13.64
C GLY A 257 3.56 1.41 12.42
N ALA A 258 3.07 0.17 12.41
CA ALA A 258 3.19 -0.73 11.30
C ALA A 258 1.87 -1.45 11.04
N PHE A 259 1.64 -1.80 9.78
CA PHE A 259 0.42 -2.47 9.37
C PHE A 259 0.67 -3.38 8.17
N VAL A 260 -0.20 -4.38 8.01
CA VAL A 260 -0.23 -5.25 6.85
C VAL A 260 -1.39 -4.92 5.93
N ASN A 261 -1.26 -5.31 4.66
CA ASN A 261 -2.34 -5.19 3.70
C ASN A 261 -3.52 -6.13 4.03
N PRO A 262 -4.73 -5.82 3.51
CA PRO A 262 -5.91 -6.66 3.71
C PRO A 262 -5.70 -8.11 3.26
N PHE A 263 -5.82 -9.03 4.22
CA PHE A 263 -5.95 -10.46 4.00
C PHE A 263 -7.39 -10.78 3.61
N TRP A 264 -7.57 -11.54 2.53
CA TRP A 264 -8.89 -11.99 2.08
C TRP A 264 -9.13 -13.42 2.55
N ARG A 265 -10.28 -13.65 3.19
CA ARG A 265 -10.70 -14.99 3.59
C ARG A 265 -10.84 -15.86 2.33
N GLN A 266 -10.19 -17.02 2.35
CA GLN A 266 -10.29 -18.02 1.29
C GLN A 266 -11.62 -18.77 1.36
#